data_AF-A0A9D6G7S2-F1
#
_entry.id   AF-A0A9D6G7S2-F1
#
_cell.length_a   1.000
_cell.length_b   1.000
_cell.length_c   1.000
_cell.angle_alpha   90.00
_cell.angle_beta   90.00
_cell.angle_gamma   90.00
#
_symmetry.space_group_name_H-M   'P 1'
#
loop_
_entity.id
_entity.type
_entity.pdbx_description
1 polymer ?
#
loop_
_entity_poly.entity_id
_entity_poly.type
_entity_poly.pdbx_seq_one_letter_code
_entity_poly.pdbx_strand_id
1 'polypeptide(L)'
;ALVGAGLLAEGSAAYANWGAGMFVLARSLDHFDGELARQKGMTSRLGYYLDYLSGALSYGALFICIGIGLRESALGTWAITLGLVGTASAILSMVVNLDIDKYLKPDAGKDAVGYPGFAGFELEDGIYLLALITWLGFLMPFFVLAGIGSAVYCLWTCWSLFRLKRG
;
A
#
# COMPACT_ATOMS: atom_id res chain seq x y z
N ALA A 1 9.59 6.26 -3.71
CA ALA A 1 8.90 5.79 -2.48
C ALA A 1 9.87 5.55 -1.33
N LEU A 2 10.89 4.69 -1.49
CA LEU A 2 11.79 4.28 -0.40
C LEU A 2 12.52 5.43 0.32
N VAL A 3 12.97 6.46 -0.40
CA VAL A 3 13.60 7.64 0.23
C VAL A 3 12.59 8.36 1.15
N GLY A 4 11.36 8.57 0.67
CA GLY A 4 10.29 9.17 1.46
C GLY A 4 9.92 8.34 2.69
N ALA A 5 9.87 7.01 2.53
CA ALA A 5 9.72 6.09 3.66
C ALA A 5 10.90 6.24 4.64
N GLY A 6 12.14 6.24 4.18
CA GLY A 6 13.33 6.39 5.05
C GLY A 6 13.30 7.68 5.89
N LEU A 7 12.83 8.80 5.34
CA LEU A 7 12.66 10.04 6.10
C LEU A 7 11.61 9.92 7.22
N LEU A 8 10.54 9.15 7.01
CA LEU A 8 9.52 8.89 8.04
C LEU A 8 10.07 8.09 9.23
N ALA A 9 11.17 7.35 9.07
CA ALA A 9 11.79 6.59 10.15
C ALA A 9 12.58 7.45 11.15
N GLU A 10 12.90 8.70 10.80
CA GLU A 10 13.66 9.60 11.67
C GLU A 10 12.82 10.06 12.88
N GLY A 11 11.52 10.26 12.68
CA GLY A 11 10.54 10.50 13.75
C GLY A 11 10.25 11.98 14.08
N SER A 12 11.03 12.94 13.58
CA SER A 12 10.69 14.36 13.71
C SER A 12 9.60 14.78 12.71
N ALA A 13 8.83 15.80 13.09
CA ALA A 13 7.75 16.32 12.25
C ALA A 13 8.25 16.87 10.89
N ALA A 14 9.44 17.49 10.86
CA ALA A 14 9.99 18.05 9.63
C ALA A 14 10.32 16.95 8.61
N TYR A 15 11.03 15.90 9.04
CA TYR A 15 11.35 14.77 8.17
C TYR A 15 10.11 13.95 7.81
N ALA A 16 9.14 13.83 8.73
CA ALA A 16 7.86 13.19 8.41
C ALA A 16 7.10 13.93 7.30
N ASN A 17 7.04 15.27 7.36
CA ASN A 17 6.37 16.08 6.34
C ASN A 17 7.02 15.94 4.96
N TRP A 18 8.35 15.99 4.88
CA TRP A 18 9.09 15.77 3.64
C TRP A 18 8.98 14.33 3.15
N GLY A 19 9.08 13.37 4.07
CA GLY A 19 8.99 11.94 3.77
C GLY A 19 7.63 11.56 3.18
N ALA A 20 6.55 12.01 3.81
CA ALA A 20 5.18 11.82 3.31
C ALA A 20 4.98 12.47 1.94
N GLY A 21 5.44 13.72 1.76
CA GLY A 21 5.36 14.42 0.48
C GLY A 21 6.12 13.69 -0.65
N MET A 22 7.36 13.26 -0.38
CA MET A 22 8.17 12.48 -1.33
C MET A 22 7.56 11.12 -1.65
N PHE A 23 6.95 10.46 -0.66
CA PHE A 23 6.30 9.18 -0.85
C PHE A 23 5.09 9.31 -1.79
N VAL A 24 4.19 10.27 -1.50
CA VAL A 24 3.01 10.55 -2.32
C VAL A 24 3.41 10.99 -3.74
N LEU A 25 4.41 11.85 -3.88
CA LEU A 25 4.91 12.26 -5.19
C LEU A 25 5.41 11.06 -5.99
N ALA A 26 6.21 10.19 -5.38
CA ALA A 26 6.72 9.01 -6.04
C ALA A 26 5.59 8.05 -6.47
N ARG A 27 4.56 7.86 -5.63
CA ARG A 27 3.41 7.02 -5.99
C ARG A 27 2.58 7.64 -7.12
N SER A 28 2.42 8.96 -7.12
CA SER A 28 1.72 9.68 -8.20
C SER A 28 2.43 9.51 -9.54
N LEU A 29 3.77 9.62 -9.56
CA LEU A 29 4.56 9.42 -10.78
C LEU A 29 4.47 7.98 -11.31
N ASP A 30 4.53 7.00 -10.40
CA ASP A 30 4.40 5.58 -10.72
C ASP A 30 3.01 5.26 -11.31
N HIS A 31 1.96 5.82 -10.71
CA HIS A 31 0.60 5.71 -11.22
C HIS A 31 0.46 6.32 -12.63
N PHE A 32 1.00 7.54 -12.84
CA PHE A 32 0.96 8.19 -14.15
C PHE A 32 1.73 7.42 -15.24
N ASP A 33 2.88 6.81 -14.92
CA ASP A 33 3.61 5.98 -15.89
C ASP A 33 2.81 4.72 -16.27
N GLY A 34 2.16 4.08 -15.27
CA GLY A 34 1.27 2.95 -15.49
C GLY A 34 0.04 3.29 -16.34
N GLU A 35 -0.56 4.46 -16.14
CA GLU A 35 -1.65 4.96 -17.00
C GLU A 35 -1.17 5.29 -18.41
N LEU A 36 -0.01 5.94 -18.55
CA LEU A 36 0.57 6.29 -19.84
C LEU A 36 0.92 5.04 -20.66
N ALA A 37 1.47 4.00 -20.03
CA ALA A 37 1.79 2.73 -20.67
C ALA A 37 0.52 2.02 -21.19
N ARG A 38 -0.58 2.08 -20.41
CA ARG A 38 -1.89 1.55 -20.82
C ARG A 38 -2.46 2.30 -22.03
N GLN A 39 -2.42 3.64 -22.02
CA GLN A 39 -2.88 4.45 -23.16
C GLN A 39 -2.07 4.20 -24.44
N LYS A 40 -0.78 3.90 -24.32
CA LYS A 40 0.10 3.59 -25.45
C LYS A 40 0.06 2.12 -25.89
N GLY A 41 -0.73 1.27 -25.24
CA GLY A 41 -0.79 -0.16 -25.53
C GLY A 41 0.51 -0.92 -25.21
N MET A 42 1.37 -0.36 -24.36
CA MET A 42 2.68 -0.90 -24.00
C MET A 42 2.63 -1.80 -22.74
N THR A 43 1.51 -2.49 -22.50
CA THR A 43 1.35 -3.37 -21.34
C THR A 43 2.04 -4.71 -21.56
N SER A 44 2.86 -5.15 -20.60
CA SER A 44 3.48 -6.49 -20.61
C SER A 44 3.17 -7.24 -19.31
N ARG A 45 3.12 -8.58 -19.39
CA ARG A 45 2.92 -9.42 -18.18
C ARG A 45 4.04 -9.21 -17.16
N LEU A 46 5.28 -9.06 -17.61
CA LEU A 46 6.41 -8.82 -16.72
C LEU A 46 6.30 -7.46 -16.03
N GLY A 47 5.94 -6.40 -16.78
CA GLY A 47 5.70 -5.07 -16.23
C GLY A 47 4.60 -5.08 -15.17
N TYR A 48 3.51 -5.83 -15.41
CA TYR A 48 2.43 -6.02 -14.45
C TYR A 48 2.92 -6.61 -13.10
N TYR A 49 3.68 -7.71 -13.14
CA TYR A 49 4.19 -8.31 -11.91
C TYR A 49 5.19 -7.40 -11.18
N LEU A 50 6.03 -6.67 -11.92
CA LEU A 50 6.98 -5.73 -11.33
C LEU A 50 6.28 -4.55 -10.67
N ASP A 51 5.23 -4.00 -11.28
CA ASP A 51 4.42 -2.93 -10.70
C ASP A 51 3.75 -3.37 -9.39
N TYR A 52 3.13 -4.56 -9.40
CA TYR A 52 2.49 -5.14 -8.22
C TYR A 52 3.50 -5.37 -7.07
N LEU A 53 4.70 -5.87 -7.38
CA LEU A 53 5.78 -6.08 -6.41
C LEU A 53 6.34 -4.76 -5.88
N SER A 54 6.59 -3.81 -6.77
CA SER A 54 7.09 -2.47 -6.43
C SER A 54 6.13 -1.76 -5.48
N GLY A 55 4.82 -1.85 -5.75
CA GLY A 55 3.76 -1.33 -4.88
C GLY A 55 3.83 -1.97 -3.50
N ALA A 56 3.78 -3.30 -3.41
CA ALA A 56 3.80 -4.01 -2.12
C ALA A 56 5.06 -3.71 -1.29
N LEU A 57 6.24 -3.66 -1.91
CA LEU A 57 7.48 -3.30 -1.24
C LEU A 57 7.47 -1.84 -0.77
N SER A 58 6.91 -0.93 -1.57
CA SER A 58 6.78 0.48 -1.19
C SER A 58 5.87 0.67 0.02
N TYR A 59 4.71 -0.01 0.05
CA TYR A 59 3.81 0.00 1.21
C TYR A 59 4.43 -0.68 2.44
N GLY A 60 5.13 -1.80 2.26
CA GLY A 60 5.85 -2.46 3.35
C GLY A 60 6.93 -1.55 3.95
N ALA A 61 7.73 -0.90 3.11
CA ALA A 61 8.72 0.08 3.56
C ALA A 61 8.06 1.25 4.31
N LEU A 62 6.93 1.76 3.81
CA LEU A 62 6.18 2.82 4.48
C LEU A 62 5.74 2.41 5.89
N PHE A 63 5.11 1.24 6.04
CA PHE A 63 4.64 0.76 7.33
C PHE A 63 5.78 0.56 8.35
N ILE A 64 6.88 -0.06 7.92
CA ILE A 64 8.07 -0.23 8.78
C ILE A 64 8.62 1.12 9.20
N CYS A 65 8.85 2.02 8.25
CA CYS A 65 9.48 3.30 8.54
C CYS A 65 8.61 4.19 9.43
N ILE A 66 7.31 4.29 9.19
CA ILE A 66 6.40 5.03 10.08
C ILE A 66 6.40 4.40 11.48
N GLY A 67 6.35 3.06 11.57
CA GLY A 67 6.42 2.35 12.85
C GLY A 67 7.70 2.65 13.65
N ILE A 68 8.84 2.74 12.97
CA ILE A 68 10.13 3.13 13.58
C ILE A 68 10.10 4.61 14.02
N GLY A 69 9.60 5.50 13.18
CA GLY A 69 9.54 6.94 13.46
C GLY A 69 8.58 7.30 14.60
N LEU A 70 7.53 6.50 14.79
CA LEU A 70 6.55 6.67 15.87
C LEU A 70 6.93 5.95 17.18
N ARG A 71 8.11 5.32 17.28
CA ARG A 71 8.49 4.54 18.48
C ARG A 71 8.55 5.37 19.77
N GLU A 72 8.85 6.67 19.67
CA GLU A 72 8.93 7.60 20.81
C GLU A 72 7.57 8.28 21.09
N SER A 73 6.52 7.93 20.33
CA SER A 73 5.17 8.46 20.52
C SER A 73 4.40 7.71 21.61
N ALA A 74 3.11 8.05 21.80
CA ALA A 74 2.21 7.34 22.70
C ALA A 74 2.04 5.84 22.37
N LEU A 75 2.34 5.41 21.13
CA LEU A 75 2.34 4.01 20.74
C LEU A 75 3.54 3.22 21.30
N GLY A 76 4.66 3.89 21.61
CA GLY A 76 5.87 3.21 22.04
C GLY A 76 6.34 2.15 21.04
N THR A 77 6.87 1.04 21.56
CA THR A 77 7.28 -0.12 20.76
C THR A 77 6.15 -0.77 19.96
N TRP A 78 4.88 -0.57 20.36
CA TRP A 78 3.74 -1.10 19.60
C TRP A 78 3.64 -0.50 18.19
N ALA A 79 4.19 0.71 17.96
CA ALA A 79 4.28 1.29 16.63
C ALA A 79 5.07 0.38 15.66
N ILE A 80 6.16 -0.22 16.12
CA ILE A 80 6.99 -1.14 15.33
C ILE A 80 6.21 -2.42 15.05
N THR A 81 5.56 -3.00 16.06
CA THR A 81 4.72 -4.20 15.89
C THR A 81 3.61 -3.95 14.88
N LEU A 82 2.93 -2.81 14.97
CA LEU A 82 1.88 -2.43 14.03
C LEU A 82 2.45 -2.26 12.60
N GLY A 83 3.63 -1.65 12.46
CA GLY A 83 4.31 -1.52 11.18
C GLY A 83 4.70 -2.87 10.56
N LEU A 84 5.17 -3.81 11.37
CA LEU A 84 5.46 -5.18 10.93
C LEU A 84 4.20 -5.92 10.50
N VAL A 85 3.11 -5.80 11.26
CA VAL A 85 1.81 -6.41 10.90
C VAL A 85 1.27 -5.81 9.62
N GLY A 86 1.32 -4.49 9.46
CA GLY A 86 0.88 -3.81 8.24
C GLY A 86 1.69 -4.24 7.02
N THR A 87 3.01 -4.37 7.19
CA THR A 87 3.91 -4.85 6.13
C THR A 87 3.63 -6.29 5.74
N ALA A 88 3.50 -7.18 6.73
CA ALA A 88 3.17 -8.57 6.47
C ALA A 88 1.82 -8.70 5.77
N SER A 89 0.83 -7.89 6.18
CA SER A 89 -0.50 -7.85 5.56
C SER A 89 -0.44 -7.37 4.11
N ALA A 90 0.34 -6.33 3.80
CA ALA A 90 0.51 -5.83 2.45
C ALA A 90 1.18 -6.87 1.53
N ILE A 91 2.27 -7.50 1.98
CA ILE A 91 2.99 -8.52 1.21
C ILE A 91 2.12 -9.77 1.02
N LEU A 92 1.42 -10.23 2.07
CA LEU A 92 0.56 -11.40 1.97
C LEU A 92 -0.63 -11.14 1.04
N SER A 93 -1.26 -9.97 1.13
CA SER A 93 -2.36 -9.57 0.23
C SER A 93 -1.90 -9.55 -1.22
N MET A 94 -0.68 -9.06 -1.50
CA MET A 94 -0.09 -9.07 -2.83
C MET A 94 0.05 -10.51 -3.37
N VAL A 95 0.63 -11.43 -2.59
CA VAL A 95 0.82 -12.83 -2.99
C VAL A 95 -0.53 -13.50 -3.27
N VAL A 96 -1.51 -13.29 -2.37
CA VAL A 96 -2.84 -13.89 -2.51
C VAL A 96 -3.60 -13.31 -3.71
N ASN A 97 -3.52 -12.00 -3.96
CA ASN A 97 -4.14 -11.38 -5.12
C ASN A 97 -3.56 -11.93 -6.43
N LEU A 98 -2.24 -12.08 -6.53
CA LEU A 98 -1.63 -12.70 -7.70
C LEU A 98 -2.08 -14.14 -7.94
N ASP A 99 -2.36 -14.88 -6.86
CA ASP A 99 -2.92 -16.23 -6.99
C ASP A 99 -4.39 -16.20 -7.42
N ILE A 100 -5.20 -15.29 -6.87
CA ILE A 100 -6.60 -15.09 -7.29
C ILE A 100 -6.66 -14.74 -8.79
N ASP A 101 -5.81 -13.82 -9.27
CA ASP A 101 -5.76 -13.41 -10.68
C ASP A 101 -5.46 -14.59 -11.61
N LYS A 102 -4.58 -15.52 -11.19
CA LYS A 102 -4.32 -16.75 -11.95
C LYS A 102 -5.56 -17.66 -12.03
N TYR A 103 -6.37 -17.73 -10.96
CA TYR A 103 -7.59 -18.54 -10.94
C TYR A 103 -8.70 -17.96 -11.83
N LEU A 104 -8.80 -16.64 -11.94
CA LEU A 104 -9.90 -15.97 -12.67
C LEU A 104 -9.72 -15.93 -14.20
N LYS A 105 -8.57 -16.41 -14.73
CA LYS A 105 -8.11 -16.36 -16.13
C LYS A 105 -7.97 -14.93 -16.70
N PRO A 106 -6.86 -14.61 -17.41
CA PRO A 106 -6.63 -13.26 -17.97
C PRO A 106 -7.48 -12.87 -19.19
N ASP A 107 -8.44 -13.70 -19.63
CA ASP A 107 -9.14 -13.52 -20.93
C ASP A 107 -10.45 -12.71 -20.85
N ALA A 108 -10.86 -12.30 -19.66
CA ALA A 108 -11.84 -11.22 -19.56
C ALA A 108 -11.05 -9.94 -19.40
N GLY A 109 -11.20 -8.97 -20.31
CA GLY A 109 -10.71 -7.59 -20.17
C GLY A 109 -11.40 -6.84 -19.02
N LYS A 110 -11.52 -7.51 -17.87
CA LYS A 110 -11.90 -6.98 -16.57
C LYS A 110 -10.59 -6.81 -15.83
N ASP A 111 -10.38 -5.61 -15.33
CA ASP A 111 -9.26 -5.30 -14.46
C ASP A 111 -9.09 -6.40 -13.42
N ALA A 112 -7.82 -6.74 -13.14
CA ALA A 112 -7.39 -7.61 -12.05
C ALA A 112 -8.22 -7.34 -10.79
N VAL A 113 -8.33 -8.28 -9.86
CA VAL A 113 -9.12 -8.08 -8.63
C VAL A 113 -8.73 -6.75 -7.99
N GLY A 114 -9.52 -5.72 -8.29
CA GLY A 114 -9.18 -4.35 -7.99
C GLY A 114 -9.21 -4.20 -6.48
N TYR A 115 -8.45 -3.24 -5.96
CA TYR A 115 -8.62 -2.87 -4.57
C TYR A 115 -10.11 -2.62 -4.30
N PRO A 116 -10.68 -3.13 -3.20
CA PRO A 116 -12.09 -2.97 -2.90
C PRO A 116 -12.40 -1.47 -2.87
N GLY A 117 -13.17 -1.03 -3.86
CA GLY A 117 -13.57 0.35 -4.01
C GLY A 117 -14.89 0.60 -3.29
N PHE A 118 -15.00 1.73 -2.62
CA PHE A 118 -16.27 2.22 -2.08
C PHE A 118 -16.52 3.63 -2.61
N ALA A 119 -17.67 3.85 -3.26
CA ALA A 119 -18.08 5.14 -3.79
C ALA A 119 -17.08 5.82 -4.77
N GLY A 120 -16.34 5.02 -5.55
CA GLY A 120 -15.36 5.52 -6.52
C GLY A 120 -13.98 5.84 -5.95
N PHE A 121 -13.76 5.56 -4.66
CA PHE A 121 -12.43 5.56 -4.04
C PHE A 121 -11.93 4.13 -3.88
N GLU A 122 -10.77 3.84 -4.43
CA GLU A 122 -10.06 2.58 -4.18
C GLU A 122 -9.34 2.67 -2.83
N LEU A 123 -9.18 1.52 -2.15
CA LEU A 123 -8.41 1.45 -0.90
C LEU A 123 -6.98 2.01 -1.09
N GLU A 124 -6.45 1.87 -2.31
CA GLU A 124 -5.16 2.41 -2.70
C GLU A 124 -5.12 3.96 -2.65
N ASP A 125 -6.23 4.63 -2.96
CA ASP A 125 -6.28 6.11 -3.02
C ASP A 125 -6.08 6.78 -1.66
N GLY A 126 -6.28 6.03 -0.58
CA GLY A 126 -5.98 6.48 0.79
C GLY A 126 -4.53 6.93 0.96
N ILE A 127 -3.61 6.45 0.12
CA ILE A 127 -2.20 6.83 0.18
C ILE A 127 -1.96 8.29 -0.23
N TYR A 128 -2.77 8.85 -1.12
CA TYR A 128 -2.62 10.24 -1.56
C TYR A 128 -2.97 11.23 -0.44
N LEU A 129 -3.74 10.79 0.55
CA LEU A 129 -4.06 11.58 1.75
C LEU A 129 -2.90 11.61 2.75
N LEU A 130 -1.92 10.71 2.65
CA LEU A 130 -0.80 10.60 3.61
C LEU A 130 -0.11 11.94 3.82
N ALA A 131 0.24 12.65 2.73
CA ALA A 131 0.95 13.92 2.82
C ALA A 131 0.15 14.97 3.58
N LEU A 132 -1.11 15.19 3.19
CA LEU A 132 -1.99 16.17 3.82
C LEU A 132 -2.21 15.86 5.31
N ILE A 133 -2.51 14.61 5.62
CA ILE A 133 -2.74 14.15 7.00
C ILE A 133 -1.48 14.31 7.85
N THR A 134 -0.30 14.00 7.28
CA THR A 134 0.98 14.15 7.98
C THR A 134 1.27 15.63 8.27
N TRP A 135 1.06 16.50 7.30
CA TRP A 135 1.26 17.95 7.46
C TRP A 135 0.35 18.58 8.50
N LEU A 136 -0.86 18.03 8.67
CA LEU A 136 -1.80 18.40 9.72
C LEU A 136 -1.46 17.80 11.10
N GLY A 137 -0.40 17.00 11.21
CA GLY A 137 0.03 16.38 12.47
C GLY A 137 -0.70 15.09 12.84
N PHE A 138 -1.50 14.53 11.93
CA PHE A 138 -2.34 13.34 12.18
C PHE A 138 -1.70 12.03 11.67
N LEU A 139 -0.37 11.97 11.55
CA LEU A 139 0.34 10.78 11.07
C LEU A 139 0.06 9.54 11.95
N MET A 140 0.12 9.68 13.27
CA MET A 140 -0.10 8.56 14.21
C MET A 140 -1.49 7.94 14.09
N PRO A 141 -2.62 8.68 14.19
CA PRO A 141 -3.94 8.08 14.03
C PRO A 141 -4.15 7.49 12.63
N PHE A 142 -3.61 8.12 11.59
CA PHE A 142 -3.66 7.55 10.24
C PHE A 142 -2.90 6.23 10.13
N PHE A 143 -1.70 6.13 10.71
CA PHE A 143 -0.93 4.90 10.74
C PHE A 143 -1.67 3.76 11.44
N VAL A 144 -2.34 4.04 12.55
CA VAL A 144 -3.18 3.06 13.27
C VAL A 144 -4.33 2.59 12.38
N LEU A 145 -5.05 3.51 11.75
CA LEU A 145 -6.16 3.19 10.85
C LEU A 145 -5.69 2.40 9.61
N ALA A 146 -4.59 2.82 9.00
CA ALA A 146 -3.99 2.13 7.85
C ALA A 146 -3.52 0.72 8.22
N GLY A 147 -2.92 0.55 9.41
CA GLY A 147 -2.51 -0.76 9.94
C GLY A 147 -3.72 -1.69 10.11
N ILE A 148 -4.79 -1.23 10.75
CA ILE A 148 -6.04 -1.99 10.89
C ILE A 148 -6.64 -2.30 9.52
N GLY A 149 -6.73 -1.31 8.63
CA GLY A 149 -7.27 -1.46 7.28
C GLY A 149 -6.51 -2.52 6.47
N SER A 150 -5.17 -2.52 6.55
CA SER A 150 -4.32 -3.49 5.86
C SER A 150 -4.55 -4.92 6.37
N ALA A 151 -4.67 -5.13 7.68
CA ALA A 151 -4.94 -6.45 8.26
C ALA A 151 -6.34 -6.96 7.88
N VAL A 152 -7.36 -6.11 7.94
CA VAL A 152 -8.73 -6.44 7.51
C VAL A 152 -8.75 -6.81 6.03
N TYR A 153 -8.09 -6.01 5.19
CA TYR A 153 -7.97 -6.29 3.76
C TYR A 153 -7.28 -7.63 3.50
N CYS A 154 -6.17 -7.91 4.17
CA CYS A 154 -5.48 -9.18 4.04
C CYS A 154 -6.37 -10.39 4.40
N LEU A 155 -7.14 -10.30 5.49
CA LEU A 155 -8.07 -11.35 5.89
C LEU A 155 -9.17 -11.56 4.85
N TRP A 156 -9.72 -10.47 4.33
CA TRP A 156 -10.74 -10.51 3.28
C TRP A 156 -10.20 -11.15 1.99
N THR A 157 -8.99 -10.77 1.57
CA THR A 157 -8.31 -11.32 0.39
C THR A 157 -8.02 -12.82 0.54
N CYS A 158 -7.52 -13.26 1.70
CA CYS A 158 -7.34 -14.68 2.02
C CYS A 158 -8.65 -15.47 1.96
N TRP A 159 -9.73 -14.90 2.50
CA TRP A 159 -11.05 -15.52 2.48
C TRP A 159 -11.64 -15.61 1.07
N SER A 160 -11.42 -14.60 0.23
CA SER A 160 -11.82 -14.60 -1.17
C SER A 160 -11.14 -15.73 -1.95
N LEU A 161 -9.82 -15.91 -1.78
CA LEU A 161 -9.10 -17.04 -2.39
C LEU A 161 -9.65 -18.39 -1.92
N PHE A 162 -9.93 -18.52 -0.62
CA PHE A 162 -10.48 -19.75 -0.05
C PHE A 162 -11.85 -20.11 -0.62
N ARG A 163 -12.71 -19.10 -0.84
CA ARG A 163 -14.00 -19.30 -1.51
C ARG A 163 -13.85 -19.75 -2.95
N LEU A 164 -12.92 -19.15 -3.70
CA LEU A 164 -12.67 -19.51 -5.10
C LEU A 164 -12.12 -20.93 -5.26
N LYS A 165 -11.29 -21.41 -4.32
CA LYS A 165 -10.78 -22.80 -4.35
C LYS A 165 -11.83 -23.86 -3.99
N ARG A 166 -12.96 -23.48 -3.41
CA ARG A 166 -14.03 -24.39 -2.97
C ARG A 166 -15.22 -24.47 -3.94
N GLY A 167 -15.39 -23.49 -4.82
CA GLY A 167 -16.40 -23.50 -5.88
C GLY A 167 -15.84 -24.10 -7.15
#